data_AF-A0A133SBY0-F1
#
_entry.id   AF-A0A133SBY0-F1
#
_cell.length_a   1.000
_cell.length_b   1.000
_cell.length_c   1.000
_cell.angle_alpha   90.00
_cell.angle_beta   90.00
_cell.angle_gamma   90.00
#
_symmetry.space_group_name_H-M   'P 1'
#
loop_
_entity.id
_entity.type
_entity.pdbx_description
1 polymer ?
#
loop_
_entity_poly.entity_id
_entity_poly.type
_entity_poly.pdbx_seq_one_letter_code
_entity_poly.pdbx_strand_id
1 'polypeptide(L)'
;MGSIESLEIDDDMIAVMNSSDRICRHLHLPLQAGSDAVLKAMNRHYTVAEYEALIARLRSRINGLTVSTDLILGFPGETEALFEDTMETLKRLNFSHIHAFPYSPRKGTPAATMEGQIDTAEKKRRVELVNELSARQKAALLESLVGTNALVLVETQEGTDGEGFTGNYERVALSGLSEGARGTVVSVALVGTDGKKLLGKAL
;
A
#
# COMPACT_ATOMS: atom_id res chain seq x y z
N MET A 1 6.92 -7.44 -3.49
CA MET A 1 7.60 -8.36 -2.54
C MET A 1 6.77 -8.48 -1.27
N GLY A 2 6.99 -9.52 -0.45
CA GLY A 2 6.38 -9.63 0.88
C GLY A 2 6.83 -8.53 1.86
N SER A 3 6.50 -8.65 3.14
CA SER A 3 6.87 -7.67 4.17
C SER A 3 8.39 -7.56 4.30
N ILE A 4 8.93 -6.36 4.06
CA ILE A 4 10.35 -6.02 4.21
C ILE A 4 10.45 -5.06 5.39
N GLU A 5 11.36 -5.34 6.32
CA GLU A 5 11.65 -4.37 7.37
C GLU A 5 12.38 -3.17 6.77
N SER A 6 11.90 -1.97 7.10
CA SER A 6 12.35 -0.66 6.59
C SER A 6 13.89 -0.44 6.60
N LEU A 7 14.62 -1.22 7.41
CA LEU A 7 16.06 -1.13 7.61
C LEU A 7 16.90 -1.89 6.55
N GLU A 8 16.27 -2.71 5.72
CA GLU A 8 16.99 -3.60 4.78
C GLU A 8 17.08 -3.05 3.34
N ILE A 9 16.58 -1.83 3.09
CA ILE A 9 16.56 -1.26 1.74
C ILE A 9 17.79 -0.40 1.47
N ASP A 10 18.76 -1.00 0.79
CA ASP A 10 19.98 -0.36 0.32
C ASP A 10 19.91 0.04 -1.17
N ASP A 11 21.01 0.66 -1.62
CA ASP A 11 21.17 1.15 -2.99
C ASP A 11 21.21 0.02 -4.03
N ASP A 12 21.71 -1.15 -3.64
CA ASP A 12 21.80 -2.32 -4.51
C ASP A 12 20.40 -2.88 -4.80
N MET A 13 19.52 -2.94 -3.79
CA MET A 13 18.13 -3.33 -3.99
C MET A 13 17.41 -2.37 -4.95
N ILE A 14 17.63 -1.06 -4.78
CA ILE A 14 17.07 -0.04 -5.68
C ILE A 14 17.56 -0.24 -7.11
N ALA A 15 18.86 -0.50 -7.29
CA ALA A 15 19.44 -0.76 -8.61
C ALA A 15 18.82 -1.99 -9.27
N VAL A 16 18.68 -3.09 -8.53
CA VAL A 16 18.06 -4.34 -9.00
C VAL A 16 16.59 -4.13 -9.39
N MET A 17 15.82 -3.38 -8.60
CA MET A 17 14.43 -3.05 -8.92
C MET A 17 14.30 -2.23 -10.20
N ASN A 18 15.25 -1.34 -10.47
CA ASN A 18 15.25 -0.52 -11.68
C ASN A 18 15.73 -1.26 -12.93
N SER A 19 16.62 -2.24 -12.79
CA SER A 19 17.20 -2.97 -13.91
C SER A 19 16.42 -4.23 -14.32
N SER A 20 15.45 -4.66 -13.52
CA SER A 20 14.75 -5.93 -13.72
C SER A 20 13.29 -5.76 -14.10
N ASP A 21 12.93 -6.23 -15.29
CA ASP A 21 11.53 -6.31 -15.75
C ASP A 21 10.75 -7.44 -15.03
N ARG A 22 11.42 -8.25 -14.21
CA ARG A 22 10.82 -9.34 -13.44
C ARG A 22 10.38 -8.92 -12.03
N ILE A 23 10.75 -7.72 -11.60
CA ILE A 23 10.46 -7.23 -10.26
C ILE A 23 9.40 -6.14 -10.35
N CYS A 24 8.28 -6.35 -9.65
CA CYS A 24 7.25 -5.33 -9.55
C CYS A 24 7.77 -4.11 -8.79
N ARG A 25 7.39 -2.92 -9.27
CA ARG A 25 7.63 -1.62 -8.63
C ARG A 25 6.62 -1.37 -7.51
N HIS A 26 6.46 -2.38 -6.65
CA HIS A 26 5.59 -2.35 -5.49
C HIS A 26 6.34 -2.87 -4.25
N LEU A 27 6.34 -2.05 -3.19
CA LEU A 27 6.92 -2.40 -1.90
C LEU A 27 5.85 -2.38 -0.80
N HIS A 28 5.88 -3.39 0.07
CA HIS A 28 5.07 -3.41 1.28
C HIS A 28 5.96 -3.08 2.47
N LEU A 29 5.77 -1.89 3.06
CA LEU A 29 6.62 -1.33 4.11
C LEU A 29 5.77 -0.97 5.33
N PRO A 30 5.76 -1.78 6.39
CA PRO A 30 4.88 -1.53 7.54
C PRO A 30 5.27 -0.28 8.35
N LEU A 31 4.36 0.70 8.42
CA LEU A 31 4.50 1.92 9.23
C LEU A 31 4.00 1.69 10.66
N GLN A 32 2.98 0.85 10.84
CA GLN A 32 2.36 0.48 12.13
C GLN A 32 1.55 1.60 12.79
N ALA A 33 2.09 2.81 12.92
CA ALA A 33 1.39 4.00 13.41
C ALA A 33 2.01 5.28 12.82
N GLY A 34 1.24 6.34 12.65
CA GLY A 34 1.74 7.60 12.07
C GLY A 34 2.06 8.68 13.10
N SER A 35 2.35 8.28 14.35
CA SER A 35 2.72 9.15 15.46
C SER A 35 3.92 8.59 16.22
N ASP A 36 4.95 9.42 16.46
CA ASP A 36 6.18 9.01 17.16
C ASP A 36 5.91 8.49 18.57
N ALA A 37 4.92 9.04 19.27
CA ALA A 37 4.56 8.58 20.61
C ALA A 37 4.01 7.15 20.58
N VAL A 38 3.15 6.83 19.60
CA VAL A 38 2.58 5.50 19.41
C VAL A 38 3.65 4.53 18.91
N LEU A 39 4.46 4.92 17.92
CA LEU A 39 5.59 4.12 17.42
C LEU A 39 6.54 3.71 18.55
N LYS A 40 6.91 4.67 19.41
CA LYS A 40 7.73 4.41 20.59
C LYS A 40 7.06 3.45 21.57
N ALA A 41 5.77 3.62 21.82
CA ALA A 41 4.99 2.73 22.70
C ALA A 41 4.87 1.29 22.12
N MET A 42 4.90 1.16 20.79
CA MET A 42 4.97 -0.12 20.07
C MET A 42 6.39 -0.70 19.99
N ASN A 43 7.38 -0.08 20.67
CA ASN A 43 8.79 -0.44 20.62
C ASN A 43 9.39 -0.42 19.20
N ARG A 44 9.01 0.57 18.39
CA ARG A 44 9.65 0.85 17.10
C ARG A 44 10.86 1.76 17.30
N HIS A 45 11.93 1.48 16.57
CA HIS A 45 13.21 2.19 16.65
C HIS A 45 13.41 3.12 15.44
N TYR A 46 12.34 3.78 15.01
CA TYR A 46 12.32 4.79 13.97
C TYR A 46 11.23 5.82 14.26
N THR A 47 11.38 7.00 13.66
CA THR A 47 10.42 8.11 13.70
C THR A 47 9.61 8.19 12.41
N VAL A 48 8.50 8.92 12.45
CA VAL A 48 7.70 9.27 11.27
C VAL A 48 8.57 9.99 10.23
N ALA A 49 9.43 10.91 10.66
CA ALA A 49 10.31 11.67 9.77
C ALA A 49 11.33 10.76 9.04
N GLU A 50 11.92 9.80 9.74
CA GLU A 50 12.83 8.82 9.12
C GLU A 50 12.11 7.92 8.11
N TYR A 51 10.89 7.48 8.44
CA TYR A 51 10.07 6.71 7.52
C TYR A 51 9.67 7.53 6.28
N GLU A 52 9.23 8.77 6.46
CA GLU A 52 8.91 9.69 5.36
C GLU A 52 10.13 9.93 4.45
N ALA A 53 11.32 10.15 5.03
CA ALA A 53 12.56 10.31 4.29
C ALA A 53 12.91 9.05 3.48
N LEU A 54 12.69 7.86 4.04
CA LEU A 54 12.86 6.60 3.31
C LEU A 54 11.91 6.53 2.12
N ILE A 55 10.61 6.74 2.32
CA ILE A 55 9.62 6.67 1.24
C ILE A 55 9.93 7.68 0.14
N ALA A 56 10.31 8.91 0.52
CA ALA A 56 10.73 9.94 -0.43
C ALA A 56 11.96 9.52 -1.25
N ARG A 57 12.98 8.95 -0.59
CA ARG A 57 14.19 8.40 -1.25
C ARG A 57 13.85 7.27 -2.22
N LEU A 58 12.93 6.38 -1.86
CA LEU A 58 12.54 5.26 -2.72
C LEU A 58 11.76 5.74 -3.94
N ARG A 59 10.79 6.64 -3.75
CA ARG A 59 10.00 7.20 -4.86
C ARG A 59 10.83 8.04 -5.83
N SER A 60 11.85 8.74 -5.34
CA SER A 60 12.73 9.53 -6.22
C SER A 60 13.66 8.66 -7.06
N ARG A 61 13.92 7.41 -6.64
CA ARG A 61 14.86 6.50 -7.34
C ARG A 61 14.18 5.38 -8.09
N ILE A 62 12.95 5.00 -7.74
CA ILE A 62 12.20 3.92 -8.38
C ILE A 62 10.97 4.53 -9.06
N ASN A 63 11.06 4.71 -10.38
CA ASN A 63 10.00 5.36 -11.15
C ASN A 63 8.68 4.56 -11.11
N GLY A 64 7.58 5.18 -10.70
CA GLY A 64 6.28 4.52 -10.60
C GLY A 64 6.15 3.56 -9.40
N LEU A 65 7.01 3.70 -8.39
CA LEU A 65 6.92 2.92 -7.16
C LEU A 65 5.59 3.17 -6.43
N THR A 66 4.84 2.10 -6.21
CA THR A 66 3.71 2.09 -5.28
C THR A 66 4.15 1.47 -3.95
N VAL A 67 3.57 1.97 -2.85
CA VAL A 67 3.88 1.49 -1.50
C VAL A 67 2.60 1.15 -0.78
N SER A 68 2.52 -0.06 -0.22
CA SER A 68 1.48 -0.45 0.73
C SER A 68 2.04 -0.53 2.14
N THR A 69 1.16 -0.47 3.14
CA THR A 69 1.58 -0.47 4.55
C THR A 69 0.55 -1.15 5.45
N ASP A 70 1.01 -1.63 6.60
CA ASP A 70 0.17 -2.10 7.70
C ASP A 70 0.07 -1.04 8.80
N LEU A 71 -1.12 -0.88 9.37
CA LEU A 71 -1.41 0.05 10.46
C LEU A 71 -2.19 -0.65 11.58
N ILE A 72 -1.83 -0.38 12.84
CA ILE A 72 -2.55 -0.88 14.02
C ILE A 72 -3.17 0.31 14.74
N LEU A 73 -4.50 0.29 14.91
CA LEU A 73 -5.29 1.40 15.41
C LEU A 73 -5.90 1.11 16.78
N GLY A 74 -5.94 2.11 17.64
CA GLY A 74 -6.37 2.03 19.04
C GLY A 74 -5.39 1.27 19.92
N PHE A 75 -4.09 1.46 19.68
CA PHE A 75 -3.05 0.98 20.58
C PHE A 75 -3.25 1.59 21.98
N PRO A 76 -2.91 0.89 23.08
CA PRO A 76 -3.09 1.43 24.42
C PRO A 76 -2.38 2.77 24.60
N GLY A 77 -3.12 3.79 25.03
CA GLY A 77 -2.66 5.17 25.18
C GLY A 77 -2.80 6.06 23.93
N GLU A 78 -3.30 5.54 22.81
CA GLU A 78 -3.51 6.33 21.59
C GLU A 78 -4.69 7.32 21.74
N THR A 79 -4.38 8.57 22.08
CA THR A 79 -5.36 9.66 22.17
C THR A 79 -5.86 10.12 20.80
N GLU A 80 -6.91 10.94 20.75
CA GLU A 80 -7.43 11.47 19.48
C GLU A 80 -6.38 12.31 18.74
N ALA A 81 -5.60 13.13 19.43
CA ALA A 81 -4.53 13.92 18.81
C ALA A 81 -3.46 13.03 18.15
N LEU A 82 -3.11 11.90 18.77
CA LEU A 82 -2.15 10.94 18.20
C LEU A 82 -2.72 10.19 16.98
N PHE A 83 -4.03 9.98 16.97
CA PHE A 83 -4.74 9.44 15.81
C PHE A 83 -4.81 10.47 14.68
N GLU A 84 -5.04 11.75 14.98
CA GLU A 84 -4.98 12.84 14.01
C GLU A 84 -3.59 12.99 13.39
N ASP A 85 -2.52 12.93 14.19
CA ASP A 85 -1.13 12.86 13.70
C ASP A 85 -0.96 11.71 12.71
N THR A 86 -1.52 10.54 13.05
CA THR A 86 -1.49 9.38 12.16
C THR A 86 -2.19 9.67 10.84
N MET A 87 -3.38 10.25 10.87
CA MET A 87 -4.12 10.61 9.65
C MET A 87 -3.36 11.61 8.78
N GLU A 88 -2.71 12.61 9.37
CA GLU A 88 -1.89 13.58 8.63
C GLU A 88 -0.66 12.92 7.99
N THR A 89 0.02 12.02 8.72
CA THR A 89 1.12 11.23 8.19
C THR A 89 0.69 10.38 7.00
N LEU A 90 -0.44 9.68 7.10
CA LEU A 90 -0.98 8.87 6.00
C LEU A 90 -1.34 9.72 4.77
N LYS A 91 -1.87 10.94 4.97
CA LYS A 91 -2.16 11.88 3.87
C LYS A 91 -0.89 12.30 3.14
N ARG A 92 0.18 12.65 3.86
CA ARG A 92 1.47 13.04 3.26
C ARG A 92 2.14 11.88 2.51
N LEU A 93 2.09 10.68 3.08
CA LEU A 93 2.72 9.50 2.51
C LEU A 93 1.97 8.93 1.31
N ASN A 94 0.66 9.15 1.17
CA ASN A 94 -0.14 8.76 0.00
C ASN A 94 0.12 7.31 -0.48
N PHE A 95 -0.30 6.33 0.31
CA PHE A 95 -0.05 4.92 0.02
C PHE A 95 -0.97 4.40 -1.09
N SER A 96 -0.51 3.41 -1.85
CA SER A 96 -1.38 2.71 -2.82
C SER A 96 -2.39 1.81 -2.12
N HIS A 97 -2.08 1.35 -0.90
CA HIS A 97 -3.01 0.63 -0.06
C HIS A 97 -2.56 0.65 1.41
N ILE A 98 -3.50 0.80 2.33
CA ILE A 98 -3.29 0.70 3.77
C ILE A 98 -4.12 -0.47 4.30
N HIS A 99 -3.46 -1.43 4.95
CA HIS A 99 -4.11 -2.49 5.71
C HIS A 99 -4.28 -2.03 7.16
N ALA A 100 -5.49 -1.61 7.51
CA ALA A 100 -5.81 -1.14 8.85
C ALA A 100 -6.36 -2.28 9.72
N PHE A 101 -5.71 -2.52 10.86
CA PHE A 101 -6.12 -3.50 11.85
C PHE A 101 -6.43 -2.82 13.19
N PRO A 102 -7.52 -3.17 13.87
CA PRO A 102 -7.70 -2.74 15.25
C PRO A 102 -6.69 -3.46 16.16
N TYR A 103 -6.15 -2.76 17.15
CA TYR A 103 -5.33 -3.37 18.18
C TYR A 103 -6.13 -4.43 18.94
N SER A 104 -5.59 -5.65 18.92
CA SER A 104 -6.12 -6.80 19.64
C SER A 104 -5.09 -7.27 20.69
N PRO A 105 -5.43 -7.23 22.00
CA PRO A 105 -4.50 -7.63 23.05
C PRO A 105 -4.15 -9.12 22.94
N ARG A 106 -2.86 -9.42 22.92
CA ARG A 106 -2.36 -10.81 22.95
C ARG A 106 -1.80 -11.12 24.33
N LYS A 107 -2.29 -12.19 24.94
CA LYS A 107 -1.85 -12.64 26.28
C LYS A 107 -0.32 -12.78 26.31
N GLY A 108 0.31 -12.21 27.34
CA GLY A 108 1.77 -12.25 27.53
C GLY A 108 2.55 -11.13 26.83
N THR A 109 1.89 -10.21 26.12
CA THR A 109 2.55 -9.02 25.55
C THR A 109 2.48 -7.84 26.53
N PRO A 110 3.50 -6.96 26.61
CA PRO A 110 3.46 -5.76 27.45
C PRO A 110 2.23 -4.89 27.18
N ALA A 111 1.86 -4.75 25.89
CA ALA A 111 0.71 -3.97 25.47
C ALA A 111 -0.63 -4.49 26.03
N ALA A 112 -0.75 -5.80 26.30
CA ALA A 112 -2.01 -6.35 26.83
C ALA A 112 -2.31 -5.90 28.26
N THR A 113 -1.30 -5.47 29.02
CA THR A 113 -1.44 -4.99 30.40
C THR A 113 -1.20 -3.48 30.52
N MET A 114 -0.99 -2.77 29.41
CA MET A 114 -0.85 -1.31 29.40
C MET A 114 -2.17 -0.64 29.80
N GLU A 115 -2.07 0.44 30.56
CA GLU A 115 -3.20 1.34 30.82
C GLU A 115 -3.62 2.09 29.54
N GLY A 116 -4.79 2.72 29.57
CA GLY A 116 -5.29 3.48 28.42
C GLY A 116 -5.76 2.62 27.26
N GLN A 117 -6.27 1.41 27.53
CA GLN A 117 -6.89 0.57 26.50
C GLN A 117 -8.04 1.33 25.82
N ILE A 118 -8.03 1.34 24.49
CA ILE A 118 -9.08 1.97 23.69
C ILE A 118 -10.25 0.99 23.51
N ASP A 119 -11.47 1.51 23.62
CA ASP A 119 -12.67 0.71 23.45
C ASP A 119 -12.82 0.18 22.00
N THR A 120 -13.59 -0.89 21.84
CA THR A 120 -13.77 -1.56 20.55
C THR A 120 -14.48 -0.68 19.52
N ALA A 121 -15.41 0.19 19.95
CA ALA A 121 -16.17 1.04 19.04
C ALA A 121 -15.27 2.12 18.43
N GLU A 122 -14.40 2.71 19.25
CA GLU A 122 -13.44 3.72 18.85
C GLU A 122 -12.34 3.13 17.95
N LYS A 123 -11.82 1.94 18.27
CA LYS A 123 -10.93 1.19 17.37
C LYS A 123 -11.56 0.98 16.00
N LYS A 124 -12.84 0.60 15.96
CA LYS A 124 -13.59 0.38 14.72
C LYS A 124 -13.76 1.69 13.94
N ARG A 125 -14.14 2.78 14.60
CA ARG A 125 -14.25 4.12 13.99
C ARG A 125 -12.94 4.54 13.30
N ARG A 126 -11.81 4.37 13.99
CA ARG A 126 -10.48 4.71 13.45
C ARG A 126 -10.14 3.87 12.22
N VAL A 127 -10.40 2.56 12.26
CA VAL A 127 -10.20 1.65 11.12
C VAL A 127 -11.03 2.09 9.92
N GLU A 128 -12.30 2.45 10.12
CA GLU A 128 -13.18 2.93 9.05
C GLU A 128 -12.63 4.20 8.41
N LEU A 129 -12.21 5.20 9.21
CA LEU A 129 -11.63 6.44 8.71
C LEU A 129 -10.34 6.23 7.90
N VAL A 130 -9.47 5.32 8.34
CA VAL A 130 -8.24 4.97 7.61
C VAL A 130 -8.57 4.23 6.32
N ASN A 131 -9.55 3.32 6.32
CA ASN A 131 -9.99 2.62 5.13
C ASN A 131 -10.60 3.57 4.09
N GLU A 132 -11.38 4.57 4.53
CA GLU A 132 -11.89 5.63 3.65
C GLU A 132 -10.78 6.47 3.03
N LEU A 133 -9.74 6.82 3.80
CA LEU A 133 -8.56 7.49 3.28
C LEU A 133 -7.82 6.61 2.25
N SER A 134 -7.57 5.35 2.58
CA SER A 134 -6.93 4.34 1.72
C SER A 134 -7.68 4.20 0.39
N ALA A 135 -9.01 4.11 0.42
CA ALA A 135 -9.84 4.03 -0.79
C ALA A 135 -9.75 5.31 -1.64
N ARG A 136 -9.74 6.50 -1.03
CA ARG A 136 -9.58 7.76 -1.76
C ARG A 136 -8.20 7.89 -2.41
N GLN A 137 -7.15 7.53 -1.69
CA GLN A 137 -5.78 7.52 -2.22
C GLN A 137 -5.63 6.52 -3.37
N LYS A 138 -6.23 5.33 -3.22
CA LYS A 138 -6.29 4.32 -4.29
C LYS A 138 -6.97 4.87 -5.54
N ALA A 139 -8.17 5.41 -5.40
CA ALA A 139 -8.92 5.94 -6.54
C ALA A 139 -8.14 7.05 -7.27
N ALA A 140 -7.52 7.97 -6.52
CA ALA A 140 -6.68 9.02 -7.10
C ALA A 140 -5.44 8.47 -7.84
N LEU A 141 -4.79 7.43 -7.28
CA LEU A 141 -3.70 6.74 -7.95
C LEU A 141 -4.17 6.10 -9.27
N LEU A 142 -5.28 5.36 -9.25
CA LEU A 142 -5.80 4.71 -10.45
C LEU A 142 -6.16 5.73 -11.53
N GLU A 143 -6.82 6.82 -11.15
CA GLU A 143 -7.16 7.91 -12.06
C GLU A 143 -5.91 8.51 -12.72
N SER A 144 -4.81 8.67 -11.97
CA SER A 144 -3.56 9.19 -12.51
C SER A 144 -2.89 8.29 -13.56
N LEU A 145 -3.27 7.00 -13.61
CA LEU A 145 -2.76 6.03 -14.59
C LEU A 145 -3.62 5.96 -15.86
N VAL A 146 -4.84 6.50 -15.85
CA VAL A 146 -5.73 6.51 -17.01
C VAL A 146 -5.09 7.34 -18.14
N GLY A 147 -5.17 6.82 -19.36
CA GLY A 147 -4.55 7.41 -20.54
C GLY A 147 -3.10 6.99 -20.79
N THR A 148 -2.52 6.16 -19.92
CA THR A 148 -1.16 5.60 -20.08
C THR A 148 -1.19 4.17 -20.62
N ASN A 149 -0.02 3.68 -21.04
CA ASN A 149 0.17 2.28 -21.41
C ASN A 149 0.92 1.54 -20.30
N ALA A 150 0.55 0.29 -20.05
CA ALA A 150 1.20 -0.57 -19.06
C ALA A 150 1.42 -1.98 -19.61
N LEU A 151 2.47 -2.64 -19.09
CA LEU A 151 2.62 -4.08 -19.21
C LEU A 151 1.78 -4.76 -18.13
N VAL A 152 0.96 -5.73 -18.53
CA VAL A 152 0.03 -6.44 -17.65
C VAL A 152 0.26 -7.94 -17.76
N LEU A 153 0.55 -8.59 -16.63
CA LEU A 153 0.53 -10.04 -16.51
C LEU A 153 -0.91 -10.52 -16.44
N VAL A 154 -1.35 -11.31 -17.42
CA VAL A 154 -2.71 -11.86 -17.48
C VAL A 154 -2.81 -13.07 -16.55
N GLU A 155 -3.69 -13.02 -15.54
CA GLU A 155 -3.90 -14.13 -14.60
C GLU A 155 -5.10 -15.00 -14.97
N THR A 156 -6.16 -14.36 -15.44
CA THR A 156 -7.41 -15.01 -15.86
C THR A 156 -7.79 -14.53 -17.26
N GLN A 157 -8.42 -15.42 -18.02
CA GLN A 157 -8.92 -15.12 -19.35
C GLN A 157 -10.18 -15.93 -19.61
N GLU A 158 -11.23 -15.25 -20.07
CA GLU A 158 -12.49 -15.81 -20.55
C GLU A 158 -12.79 -15.19 -21.92
N GLY A 159 -12.56 -15.96 -22.99
CA GLY A 159 -12.64 -15.42 -24.36
C GLY A 159 -11.59 -14.32 -24.57
N THR A 160 -12.06 -13.12 -24.92
CA THR A 160 -11.21 -11.93 -25.13
C THR A 160 -11.07 -11.05 -23.89
N ASP A 161 -11.76 -11.40 -22.80
CA ASP A 161 -11.76 -10.63 -21.56
C ASP A 161 -10.94 -11.35 -20.48
N GLY A 162 -10.52 -10.64 -19.45
CA GLY A 162 -9.72 -11.23 -18.38
C GLY A 162 -9.37 -10.25 -17.27
N GLU A 163 -8.54 -10.71 -16.34
CA GLU A 163 -7.93 -9.85 -15.33
C GLU A 163 -6.43 -10.11 -15.23
N GLY A 164 -5.71 -9.06 -14.82
CA GLY A 164 -4.27 -9.14 -14.61
C GLY A 164 -3.74 -8.04 -13.71
N PHE A 165 -2.42 -8.02 -13.57
CA PHE A 165 -1.70 -7.03 -12.77
C PHE A 165 -0.64 -6.29 -13.57
N THR A 166 -0.58 -4.99 -13.36
CA THR A 166 0.53 -4.15 -13.85
C THR A 166 1.81 -4.40 -13.06
N GLY A 167 2.94 -3.91 -13.59
CA GLY A 167 4.23 -3.93 -12.89
C GLY A 167 4.25 -3.15 -11.56
N ASN A 168 3.31 -2.24 -11.29
CA ASN A 168 3.15 -1.58 -9.99
C ASN A 168 2.05 -2.22 -9.11
N TYR A 169 1.68 -3.46 -9.42
CA TYR A 169 0.73 -4.29 -8.68
C TYR A 169 -0.71 -3.75 -8.65
N GLU A 170 -1.09 -3.06 -9.73
CA GLU A 170 -2.44 -2.55 -9.93
C GLU A 170 -3.27 -3.53 -10.75
N ARG A 171 -4.49 -3.82 -10.27
CA ARG A 171 -5.40 -4.74 -10.94
C ARG A 171 -5.98 -4.09 -12.20
N VAL A 172 -6.04 -4.84 -13.29
CA VAL A 172 -6.61 -4.40 -14.56
C VAL A 172 -7.66 -5.41 -15.02
N ALA A 173 -8.88 -4.93 -15.30
CA ALA A 173 -9.84 -5.67 -16.11
C ALA A 173 -9.49 -5.47 -17.58
N LEU A 174 -9.26 -6.56 -18.29
CA LEU A 174 -8.71 -6.59 -19.63
C LEU A 174 -9.78 -6.94 -20.65
N SER A 175 -9.66 -6.34 -21.84
CA SER A 175 -10.47 -6.63 -23.01
C SER A 175 -9.59 -6.68 -24.26
N GLY A 176 -10.04 -7.45 -25.27
CA GLY A 176 -9.32 -7.60 -26.54
C GLY A 176 -8.10 -8.52 -26.47
N LEU A 177 -8.02 -9.41 -25.49
CA LEU A 177 -6.94 -10.39 -25.38
C LEU A 177 -6.97 -11.40 -26.54
N SER A 178 -5.79 -11.78 -27.04
CA SER A 178 -5.64 -12.93 -27.93
C SER A 178 -5.88 -14.24 -27.19
N GLU A 179 -6.29 -15.29 -27.91
CA GLU A 179 -6.45 -16.62 -27.33
C GLU A 179 -5.13 -17.12 -26.69
N GLY A 180 -5.21 -17.68 -25.48
CA GLY A 180 -4.04 -18.21 -24.77
C GLY A 180 -3.13 -17.15 -24.12
N ALA A 181 -3.60 -15.93 -23.91
CA ALA A 181 -2.84 -14.86 -23.26
C ALA A 181 -2.60 -15.09 -21.75
N ARG A 182 -3.36 -15.98 -21.10
CA ARG A 182 -3.17 -16.31 -19.68
C ARG A 182 -1.72 -16.73 -19.38
N GLY A 183 -1.12 -16.13 -18.35
CA GLY A 183 0.26 -16.37 -17.93
C GLY A 183 1.31 -15.59 -18.73
N THR A 184 0.89 -14.76 -19.69
CA THR A 184 1.77 -13.90 -20.49
C THR A 184 1.66 -12.44 -20.06
N VAL A 185 2.67 -11.66 -20.44
CA VAL A 185 2.68 -10.20 -20.25
C VAL A 185 2.29 -9.53 -21.55
N VAL A 186 1.25 -8.70 -21.53
CA VAL A 186 0.72 -8.01 -22.71
C VAL A 186 0.80 -6.50 -22.53
N SER A 187 0.95 -5.76 -23.62
CA SER A 187 0.86 -4.29 -23.61
C SER A 187 -0.60 -3.85 -23.63
N VAL A 188 -0.97 -2.95 -22.73
CA VAL A 188 -2.36 -2.56 -22.49
C VAL A 188 -2.46 -1.04 -22.43
N ALA A 189 -3.40 -0.46 -23.16
CA ALA A 189 -3.84 0.92 -22.95
C ALA A 189 -4.81 0.97 -21.77
N LEU A 190 -4.50 1.78 -20.76
CA LEU A 190 -5.34 2.00 -19.59
C LEU A 190 -6.37 3.09 -19.94
N VAL A 191 -7.63 2.69 -20.10
CA VAL A 191 -8.69 3.55 -20.67
C VAL A 191 -9.69 4.09 -19.64
N GLY A 192 -9.62 3.62 -18.40
CA GLY A 192 -10.48 4.09 -17.32
C GLY A 192 -10.25 3.35 -16.01
N THR A 193 -11.08 3.63 -15.01
CA THR A 193 -11.09 2.95 -13.71
C THR A 193 -12.49 2.95 -13.10
N ASP A 194 -12.80 1.96 -12.27
CA ASP A 194 -13.99 1.94 -11.40
C ASP A 194 -13.68 2.41 -9.96
N GLY A 195 -12.49 2.98 -9.74
CA GLY A 195 -11.98 3.39 -8.43
C GLY A 195 -11.36 2.25 -7.60
N LYS A 196 -11.46 0.99 -8.04
CA LYS A 196 -10.86 -0.19 -7.39
C LYS A 196 -9.87 -0.92 -8.28
N LYS A 197 -10.12 -0.95 -9.58
CA LYS A 197 -9.25 -1.51 -10.62
C LYS A 197 -9.24 -0.62 -11.86
N LEU A 198 -8.22 -0.81 -12.70
CA LEU A 198 -8.12 -0.18 -14.01
C LEU A 198 -8.95 -0.96 -15.03
N LEU A 199 -9.37 -0.26 -16.07
CA LEU A 199 -9.95 -0.82 -17.28
C LEU A 199 -8.91 -0.71 -18.39
N GLY A 200 -8.60 -1.84 -19.04
CA GLY A 200 -7.52 -1.96 -20.00
C GLY A 200 -7.97 -2.59 -21.31
N LYS A 201 -7.41 -2.10 -22.42
CA LYS A 201 -7.55 -2.71 -23.74
C LYS A 201 -6.18 -3.19 -24.22
N ALA A 202 -6.07 -4.48 -24.57
CA ALA A 202 -4.85 -5.02 -25.15
C ALA A 202 -4.54 -4.33 -26.49
N LEU A 203 -3.25 -4.06 -26.73
CA LEU A 203 -2.72 -3.40 -27.92
C LEU A 203 -2.35 -4.39 -29.03
#